data_AF-A0A950IIG0-F1
#
_entry.id   AF-A0A950IIG0-F1
#
_cell.length_a   1.000
_cell.length_b   1.000
_cell.length_c   1.000
_cell.angle_alpha   90.00
_cell.angle_beta   90.00
_cell.angle_gamma   90.00
#
_symmetry.space_group_name_H-M   'P 1'
#
loop_
_entity.id
_entity.type
_entity.pdbx_description
1 polymer ?
#
loop_
_entity_poly.entity_id
_entity_poly.type
_entity_poly.pdbx_seq_one_letter_code
_entity_poly.pdbx_strand_id
1 'polypeptide(L)'
;MMPATAFHEGFVSELIGRPAVIDRGGTREVVGKVADFVVEHPEDTFPRIDAVIVKTRYGELAAPLAEVAEIEAGAFVLLTPPKIVRPPDDEALYLVEDLFDKQIVDVDGRKVVRINDIEVANTGGRL
;
A
#
# COMPACT_ATOMS: atom_id res chain seq x y z
N MET A 1 13.73 11.04 -17.38
CA MET A 1 12.35 11.51 -17.13
C MET A 1 11.58 10.26 -16.70
N MET A 2 11.38 10.09 -15.39
CA MET A 2 10.60 8.95 -14.89
C MET A 2 9.12 9.24 -15.19
N PRO A 3 8.35 8.32 -15.77
CA PRO A 3 6.92 8.53 -15.92
C PRO A 3 6.31 8.59 -14.53
N ALA A 4 5.62 9.70 -14.23
CA ALA A 4 4.74 9.77 -13.09
C ALA A 4 3.55 8.87 -13.40
N THR A 5 3.58 7.66 -12.89
CA THR A 5 2.48 6.70 -12.97
C THR A 5 1.22 7.38 -12.46
N ALA A 6 0.17 7.46 -13.27
CA ALA A 6 -1.12 8.00 -12.84
C ALA A 6 -1.89 6.91 -12.10
N PHE A 7 -2.05 7.05 -10.79
CA PHE A 7 -3.04 6.27 -10.05
C PHE A 7 -4.41 6.91 -10.28
N HIS A 8 -5.43 6.10 -10.57
CA HIS A 8 -6.81 6.58 -10.52
C HIS A 8 -7.30 6.50 -9.08
N GLU A 9 -7.92 7.58 -8.57
CA GLU A 9 -8.61 7.63 -7.27
C GLU A 9 -9.35 6.30 -7.00
N GLY A 10 -9.04 5.67 -5.87
CA GLY A 10 -9.54 4.34 -5.54
C GLY A 10 -9.45 4.04 -4.05
N PHE A 11 -10.34 3.17 -3.58
CA PHE A 11 -10.40 2.78 -2.18
C PHE A 11 -9.34 1.72 -1.88
N VAL A 12 -8.71 1.79 -0.70
CA VAL A 12 -7.75 0.77 -0.23
C VAL A 12 -8.31 -0.65 -0.36
N SER A 13 -9.59 -0.84 -0.04
CA SER A 13 -10.28 -2.13 -0.13
C SER A 13 -10.31 -2.73 -1.54
N GLU A 14 -10.29 -1.91 -2.59
CA GLU A 14 -10.27 -2.36 -3.99
C GLU A 14 -8.87 -2.78 -4.45
N LEU A 15 -7.83 -2.34 -3.74
CA LEU A 15 -6.43 -2.62 -4.05
C LEU A 15 -5.96 -3.92 -3.40
N ILE A 16 -6.57 -4.28 -2.26
CA ILE A 16 -6.28 -5.53 -1.56
C ILE A 16 -6.64 -6.73 -2.43
N GLY A 17 -5.78 -7.76 -2.40
CA GLY A 17 -5.94 -8.98 -3.17
C GLY A 17 -5.52 -8.88 -4.63
N ARG A 18 -5.20 -7.67 -5.13
CA ARG A 18 -4.66 -7.49 -6.49
C ARG A 18 -3.30 -8.19 -6.62
N PRO A 19 -3.00 -8.79 -7.78
CA PRO A 19 -1.70 -9.40 -8.02
C PRO A 19 -0.58 -8.35 -7.97
N ALA A 20 0.49 -8.68 -7.27
CA ALA A 20 1.77 -7.99 -7.39
C ALA A 20 2.60 -8.71 -8.44
N VAL A 21 3.11 -7.97 -9.42
CA VAL A 21 3.88 -8.48 -10.56
C VAL A 21 5.21 -7.75 -10.66
N ILE A 22 6.21 -8.40 -11.22
CA ILE A 22 7.47 -7.76 -11.63
C ILE A 22 7.63 -7.91 -13.14
N ASP A 23 8.26 -6.92 -13.78
CA ASP A 23 8.69 -7.08 -15.17
C ASP A 23 10.08 -7.71 -15.21
N ARG A 24 10.18 -8.89 -15.82
CA ARG A 24 11.45 -9.53 -16.16
C ARG A 24 11.55 -9.68 -17.67
N GLY A 25 12.27 -8.75 -18.30
CA GLY A 25 12.59 -8.83 -19.73
C GLY A 25 11.37 -8.72 -20.64
N GLY A 26 10.38 -7.90 -20.26
CA GLY A 26 9.12 -7.70 -20.98
C GLY A 26 8.03 -8.73 -20.64
N THR A 27 8.31 -9.66 -19.70
CA THR A 27 7.31 -10.61 -19.20
C THR A 27 6.94 -10.26 -17.77
N ARG A 28 5.65 -10.10 -17.52
CA ARG A 28 5.13 -9.87 -16.16
C ARG A 28 5.02 -11.20 -15.42
N GLU A 29 5.76 -11.33 -14.33
CA GLU A 29 5.72 -12.48 -13.43
C GLU A 29 4.99 -12.11 -12.13
N VAL A 30 4.00 -12.92 -11.74
CA VAL A 30 3.28 -12.72 -10.47
C VAL A 30 4.16 -13.16 -9.30
N VAL A 31 4.46 -12.23 -8.39
CA VAL A 31 5.28 -12.49 -7.19
C VAL A 31 4.44 -12.67 -5.93
N GLY A 32 3.18 -12.25 -5.95
CA GLY A 32 2.26 -12.43 -4.84
C GLY A 32 0.96 -11.66 -5.03
N LYS A 33 0.30 -11.36 -3.92
CA LYS A 33 -0.89 -10.50 -3.87
C LYS A 33 -0.72 -9.43 -2.83
N VAL A 34 -1.23 -8.23 -3.10
CA VAL A 34 -1.30 -7.15 -2.12
C VAL A 34 -2.16 -7.61 -0.94
N ALA A 35 -1.61 -7.51 0.25
CA ALA A 35 -2.24 -7.92 1.50
C ALA A 35 -2.53 -6.74 2.42
N ASP A 36 -1.65 -5.74 2.43
CA ASP A 36 -1.80 -4.55 3.26
C ASP A 36 -0.99 -3.35 2.72
N PHE A 37 -1.16 -2.20 3.35
CA PHE A 37 -0.41 -0.96 3.16
C PHE A 37 0.11 -0.47 4.51
N VAL A 38 1.32 0.05 4.52
CA VAL A 38 2.02 0.49 5.73
C VAL A 38 2.20 2.00 5.69
N VAL A 39 1.92 2.64 6.82
CA VAL A 39 2.23 4.04 7.12
C VAL A 39 3.18 4.04 8.31
N GLU A 40 4.43 4.48 8.11
CA GLU A 40 5.44 4.50 9.18
C GLU A 40 5.24 5.69 10.13
N HIS A 41 4.66 6.80 9.64
CA HIS A 41 4.42 8.02 10.42
C HIS A 41 2.94 8.40 10.44
N PRO A 42 2.07 7.64 11.14
CA PRO A 42 0.63 7.89 11.17
C PRO A 42 0.25 9.21 11.88
N GLU A 43 1.14 9.77 12.70
CA GLU A 43 0.98 11.04 13.42
C GLU A 43 1.13 12.29 12.54
N ASP A 44 1.65 12.15 11.32
CA ASP A 44 1.83 13.27 10.41
C ASP A 44 0.51 13.94 10.06
N THR A 45 0.56 15.26 9.78
CA THR A 45 -0.64 16.01 9.38
C THR A 45 -1.26 15.44 8.10
N PHE A 46 -0.41 14.90 7.24
CA PHE A 46 -0.78 14.20 6.00
C PHE A 46 0.01 12.88 5.92
N PRO A 47 -0.48 11.82 6.58
CA PRO A 47 0.21 10.54 6.59
C PRO A 47 0.21 9.96 5.18
N ARG A 48 1.32 9.35 4.78
CA ARG A 48 1.54 8.76 3.45
C ARG A 48 1.76 7.26 3.56
N ILE A 49 1.40 6.54 2.51
CA ILE A 49 1.74 5.12 2.40
C ILE A 49 3.23 5.01 2.09
N ASP A 50 3.97 4.31 2.94
CA ASP A 50 5.41 4.11 2.82
C ASP A 50 5.75 2.78 2.16
N ALA A 51 4.94 1.75 2.39
CA ALA A 51 5.12 0.43 1.80
C ALA A 51 3.80 -0.31 1.51
N VAL A 52 3.88 -1.31 0.63
CA VAL A 52 2.83 -2.27 0.35
C VAL A 52 3.28 -3.64 0.86
N ILE A 53 2.43 -4.32 1.63
CA ILE A 53 2.67 -5.71 2.02
C ILE A 53 2.18 -6.64 0.92
N VAL A 54 3.07 -7.52 0.48
CA VAL A 54 2.78 -8.53 -0.53
C VAL A 54 2.84 -9.90 0.13
N LYS A 55 1.73 -10.62 0.07
CA LYS A 55 1.65 -12.03 0.45
C LYS A 55 2.25 -12.87 -0.67
N THR A 56 3.43 -13.43 -0.41
CA THR A 56 4.17 -14.28 -1.33
C THR A 56 4.14 -15.73 -0.85
N ARG A 57 4.70 -16.65 -1.65
CA ARG A 57 4.92 -18.05 -1.23
C ARG A 57 5.92 -18.20 -0.07
N TYR A 58 6.73 -17.18 0.18
CA TYR A 58 7.76 -17.17 1.23
C TYR A 58 7.31 -16.45 2.51
N GLY A 59 6.06 -16.01 2.56
CA GLY A 59 5.52 -15.17 3.63
C GLY A 59 5.17 -13.76 3.15
N GLU A 60 4.85 -12.91 4.11
CA GLU A 60 4.53 -11.50 3.88
C GLU A 60 5.81 -10.68 3.82
N LEU A 61 5.98 -9.97 2.71
CA LEU A 61 7.14 -9.15 2.43
C LEU A 61 6.69 -7.75 2.06
N ALA A 62 7.38 -6.75 2.60
CA ALA A 62 7.15 -5.36 2.27
C ALA A 62 7.88 -4.98 0.97
N ALA A 63 7.17 -4.24 0.12
CA ALA A 63 7.71 -3.49 -1.00
C ALA A 63 7.56 -2.00 -0.69
N PRO A 64 8.64 -1.21 -0.57
CA PRO A 64 8.54 0.23 -0.43
C PRO A 64 7.71 0.82 -1.58
N LEU A 65 6.91 1.86 -1.31
CA LEU A 65 6.11 2.49 -2.35
C LEU A 65 6.99 3.07 -3.48
N ALA A 66 8.23 3.47 -3.15
CA ALA A 66 9.23 3.89 -4.12
C ALA A 66 9.69 2.78 -5.09
N GLU A 67 9.47 1.50 -4.72
CA GLU A 67 9.71 0.35 -5.59
C GLU A 67 8.46 -0.09 -6.37
N VAL A 68 7.31 0.58 -6.19
CA VAL A 68 6.12 0.38 -7.02
C VAL A 68 6.27 1.23 -8.28
N ALA A 69 6.47 0.55 -9.41
CA ALA A 69 6.60 1.20 -10.71
C ALA A 69 5.25 1.75 -11.16
N GLU A 70 4.23 0.88 -11.17
CA GLU A 70 2.93 1.20 -11.70
C GLU A 70 1.82 0.51 -10.89
N ILE A 71 0.66 1.15 -10.78
CA ILE A 71 -0.54 0.50 -10.27
C ILE A 71 -1.60 0.61 -11.35
N GLU A 72 -1.83 -0.50 -12.03
CA GLU A 72 -2.83 -0.60 -13.09
C GLU A 72 -4.16 -1.11 -12.53
N ALA A 73 -5.22 -1.00 -13.33
CA ALA A 73 -6.58 -1.44 -12.97
C ALA A 73 -6.64 -2.90 -12.47
N GLY A 74 -5.65 -3.73 -12.80
CA GLY A 74 -5.61 -5.14 -12.40
C GLY A 74 -4.37 -5.61 -11.64
N ALA A 75 -3.31 -4.80 -11.47
CA ALA A 75 -2.07 -5.28 -10.85
C ALA A 75 -1.20 -4.16 -10.28
N PHE A 76 -0.38 -4.50 -9.27
CA PHE A 76 0.73 -3.69 -8.79
C PHE A 76 2.01 -4.15 -9.48
N VAL A 77 2.62 -3.29 -10.29
CA VAL A 77 3.88 -3.55 -10.97
C VAL A 77 5.02 -3.05 -10.08
N LEU A 78 5.85 -3.96 -9.60
CA LEU A 78 7.01 -3.69 -8.76
C LEU A 78 8.28 -3.66 -9.61
N LEU A 79 9.20 -2.75 -9.28
CA LEU A 79 10.53 -2.66 -9.87
C LEU A 79 11.39 -3.87 -9.50
N THR A 80 11.27 -4.34 -8.26
CA THR A 80 12.00 -5.53 -7.78
C THR A 80 11.08 -6.44 -6.96
N PRO A 81 11.41 -7.73 -6.81
CA PRO A 81 10.66 -8.61 -5.92
C PRO A 81 10.65 -8.05 -4.49
N PRO A 82 9.52 -8.15 -3.76
CA PRO A 82 9.48 -7.74 -2.38
C PRO A 82 10.47 -8.59 -1.59
N LYS A 83 11.28 -7.93 -0.77
CA LYS A 83 12.46 -8.53 -0.10
C LYS A 83 12.60 -8.12 1.35
N ILE A 84 11.88 -7.09 1.76
CA ILE A 84 11.94 -6.55 3.11
C ILE A 84 10.97 -7.35 3.97
N VAL A 85 11.44 -7.82 5.12
CA VAL A 85 10.55 -8.47 6.08
C VAL A 85 9.60 -7.41 6.63
N ARG A 86 8.33 -7.78 6.78
CA ARG A 86 7.28 -6.95 7.39
C ARG A 86 7.83 -6.20 8.63
N PRO A 87 7.71 -4.85 8.70
CA PRO A 87 8.11 -4.08 9.88
C PRO A 87 7.39 -4.56 11.15
N PRO A 88 8.00 -4.46 12.34
CA PRO A 88 7.30 -4.70 13.60
C PRO A 88 6.04 -3.84 13.75
N ASP A 89 4.97 -4.40 14.34
CA ASP A 89 3.66 -3.76 14.45
C ASP A 89 3.61 -2.58 15.44
N ASP A 90 4.65 -2.36 16.25
CA ASP A 90 4.72 -1.32 17.27
C ASP A 90 5.19 0.05 16.75
N GLU A 91 5.71 0.12 15.53
CA GLU A 91 6.26 1.33 14.92
C GLU A 91 5.53 1.77 13.63
N ALA A 92 4.56 0.98 13.15
CA ALA A 92 3.90 1.25 11.87
C ALA A 92 2.40 0.96 11.93
N LEU A 93 1.61 1.73 11.18
CA LEU A 93 0.17 1.51 11.02
C LEU A 93 -0.09 0.67 9.77
N TYR A 94 -0.74 -0.48 9.96
CA TYR A 94 -1.18 -1.38 8.91
C TYR A 94 -2.64 -1.07 8.54
N LEU A 95 -2.87 -0.55 7.34
CA LEU A 95 -4.19 -0.01 6.99
C LEU A 95 -5.29 -1.07 7.01
N VAL A 96 -5.04 -2.29 6.58
CA VAL A 96 -6.01 -3.38 6.62
C VAL A 96 -6.08 -3.95 8.02
N GLU A 97 -4.97 -4.44 8.57
CA GLU A 97 -5.02 -5.10 9.88
C GLU A 97 -5.53 -4.19 11.01
N ASP A 98 -5.13 -2.91 11.04
CA ASP A 98 -5.48 -2.00 12.12
C ASP A 98 -6.81 -1.25 11.92
N LEU A 99 -7.27 -1.09 10.67
CA LEU A 99 -8.47 -0.28 10.35
C LEU A 99 -9.65 -1.07 9.76
N PHE A 100 -9.47 -2.35 9.37
CA PHE A 100 -10.55 -3.14 8.78
C PHE A 100 -11.73 -3.39 9.74
N ASP A 101 -11.47 -3.44 11.06
CA ASP A 101 -12.50 -3.71 12.08
C ASP A 101 -12.92 -2.46 12.88
N LYS A 102 -12.33 -1.30 12.59
CA LYS A 102 -12.59 -0.06 13.33
C LYS A 102 -13.53 0.87 12.55
N GLN A 103 -14.83 0.71 12.76
CA GLN A 103 -15.72 1.87 12.70
C GLN A 103 -15.35 2.77 13.89
N ILE A 104 -14.36 3.65 13.71
CA ILE A 104 -13.99 4.57 14.78
C ILE A 104 -15.20 5.53 14.92
N VAL A 105 -15.85 5.50 16.08
CA VAL A 105 -16.82 6.52 16.48
C VAL A 105 -16.04 7.54 17.29
N ASP A 106 -16.13 8.80 16.87
CA ASP A 106 -15.50 9.93 17.54
C ASP A 106 -16.08 10.07 18.95
N VAL A 107 -15.25 9.77 19.94
CA VAL A 107 -15.41 10.21 21.32
C VAL A 107 -14.06 10.80 21.74
N ASP A 108 -14.06 12.13 21.88
CA ASP A 108 -12.98 12.93 22.46
C ASP A 108 -11.73 13.16 21.59
N GLY A 109 -11.91 13.62 20.35
CA GLY A 109 -10.86 14.40 19.65
C GLY A 109 -9.68 13.57 19.11
N ARG A 110 -9.85 12.25 18.96
CA ARG A 110 -8.95 11.38 18.21
C ARG A 110 -9.59 11.04 16.87
N LYS A 111 -8.90 11.41 15.79
CA LYS A 111 -9.41 11.33 14.41
C LYS A 111 -9.76 9.89 14.03
N VAL A 112 -11.02 9.71 13.67
CA VAL A 112 -11.59 8.51 13.03
C VAL A 112 -11.12 8.46 11.58
N VAL A 113 -10.33 7.46 11.21
CA VAL A 113 -10.03 7.14 9.80
C VAL A 113 -10.61 5.77 9.49
N ARG A 114 -11.58 5.73 8.57
CA ARG A 114 -12.17 4.47 8.09
C ARG A 114 -11.42 4.02 6.85
N ILE A 115 -11.13 2.73 6.75
CA ILE A 115 -10.41 2.16 5.59
C ILE A 115 -11.15 2.39 4.26
N ASN A 116 -12.48 2.37 4.28
CA ASN A 116 -13.34 2.63 3.12
C ASN A 116 -13.44 4.12 2.77
N ASP A 117 -12.92 5.01 3.62
CA ASP A 117 -12.85 6.45 3.36
C ASP A 117 -11.40 6.89 3.07
N ILE A 118 -10.43 5.95 3.03
CA ILE A 118 -9.06 6.22 2.59
C ILE A 118 -9.03 6.17 1.07
N GLU A 119 -9.11 7.36 0.48
CA GLU A 119 -8.84 7.59 -0.92
C GLU A 119 -7.32 7.68 -1.12
N VAL A 120 -6.78 6.78 -1.95
CA VAL A 120 -5.36 6.85 -2.34
C VAL A 120 -5.25 7.79 -3.53
N ALA A 121 -4.78 9.00 -3.30
CA ALA A 121 -4.45 9.95 -4.36
C ALA A 121 -2.97 9.83 -4.73
N ASN A 122 -2.67 9.75 -6.03
CA ASN A 122 -1.28 9.88 -6.48
C ASN A 122 -0.98 11.33 -6.77
N THR A 123 -0.23 11.92 -5.85
CA THR A 123 0.13 13.33 -5.90
C THR A 123 1.51 13.57 -6.50
N GLY A 124 2.08 12.60 -7.23
CA GLY A 124 3.41 12.74 -7.84
C GLY A 124 4.52 13.10 -6.83
N GLY A 125 4.33 12.71 -5.56
CA GLY A 125 5.20 13.08 -4.45
C GLY A 125 4.86 14.41 -3.75
N ARG A 126 3.70 15.04 -4.01
CA ARG A 126 3.29 16.26 -3.32
C ARG A 126 1.77 16.43 -3.13
N LEU A 127 1.35 16.16 -1.89
CA LEU A 127 0.17 16.65 -1.15
C LEU A 127 -1.20 16.30 -1.72
#